data_AF-A0A3S4IZC1-F1
#
_entry.id   AF-A0A3S4IZC1-F1
#
_cell.length_a   1.000
_cell.length_b   1.000
_cell.length_c   1.000
_cell.angle_alpha   90.00
_cell.angle_beta   90.00
_cell.angle_gamma   90.00
#
_symmetry.space_group_name_H-M   'P 1'
#
loop_
_entity.id
_entity.type
_entity.pdbx_description
1 polymer ?
#
loop_
_entity_poly.entity_id
_entity_poly.type
_entity_poly.pdbx_seq_one_letter_code
_entity_poly.pdbx_strand_id
1 'polypeptide(L)'
;MRSLPRLLFTMPQPCCKCKKTIKPPLDIGSIAGERRIKWNMHSPETVMRRALSALLLCLLLPHGSASAEEPDHSPVRICDDGDEWPPYTYYRRTNGEPTAEITGFSVEVIGAILGKHGIPFTIALPPWKRCLASIEAGENYVMALSASKNPDRERRFLFSMPYYQTHYYVFYAKDRFPRD
;
A
#
# COMPACT_ATOMS: atom_id res chain seq x y z
N MET A 1 14.00 -26.94 25.29
CA MET A 1 12.88 -27.54 24.54
C MET A 1 11.56 -27.19 25.21
N ARG A 2 10.77 -26.32 24.60
CA ARG A 2 9.30 -26.21 24.72
C ARG A 2 8.85 -25.18 23.68
N SER A 3 8.37 -25.70 22.56
CA SER A 3 7.84 -24.95 21.42
C SER A 3 6.45 -24.39 21.75
N LEU A 4 6.24 -23.10 21.50
CA LEU A 4 4.92 -22.48 21.49
C LEU A 4 4.38 -22.45 20.04
N PRO A 5 3.08 -22.72 19.82
CA PRO A 5 2.53 -22.94 18.50
C PRO A 5 2.11 -21.64 17.79
N ARG A 6 2.17 -21.77 16.47
CA ARG A 6 1.88 -20.83 15.39
C ARG A 6 0.38 -20.49 15.36
N LEU A 7 0.02 -19.23 15.61
CA LEU A 7 -1.34 -18.72 15.36
C LEU A 7 -1.49 -18.38 13.87
N LEU A 8 -2.17 -19.26 13.14
CA LEU A 8 -2.61 -19.02 11.77
C LEU A 8 -3.89 -18.19 11.79
N PHE A 9 -3.85 -17.07 11.07
CA PHE A 9 -4.99 -16.27 10.66
C PHE A 9 -6.00 -17.12 9.87
N THR A 10 -7.25 -17.17 10.32
CA THR A 10 -8.38 -17.65 9.52
C THR A 10 -9.29 -16.45 9.19
N MET A 11 -9.39 -16.10 7.92
CA MET A 11 -10.42 -15.22 7.37
C MET A 11 -11.82 -15.83 7.54
N PRO A 12 -12.87 -15.04 7.87
CA PRO A 12 -14.23 -15.55 7.94
C PRO A 12 -14.85 -15.68 6.53
N GLN A 13 -15.48 -16.82 6.28
CA GLN A 13 -16.29 -17.11 5.10
C GLN A 13 -17.71 -16.53 5.24
N PRO A 14 -18.39 -16.12 4.15
CA PRO A 14 -19.78 -15.69 4.21
C PRO A 14 -20.76 -16.87 4.36
N CYS A 15 -21.72 -16.71 5.27
CA CYS A 15 -22.84 -17.60 5.53
C CYS A 15 -23.87 -17.58 4.40
N CYS A 16 -24.20 -18.76 3.84
CA CYS A 16 -25.47 -18.99 3.15
C CYS A 16 -26.15 -20.25 3.72
N LYS A 17 -27.06 -20.06 4.68
CA LYS A 17 -28.05 -21.05 5.09
C LYS A 17 -29.34 -20.78 4.33
N CYS A 18 -29.84 -21.76 3.58
CA CYS A 18 -31.23 -22.20 3.71
C CYS A 18 -31.47 -23.48 2.91
N LYS A 19 -31.61 -24.61 3.62
CA LYS A 19 -32.31 -25.81 3.14
C LYS A 19 -33.63 -25.87 3.89
N LYS A 20 -34.75 -26.04 3.19
CA LYS A 20 -35.92 -26.75 3.72
C LYS A 20 -36.77 -27.33 2.59
N THR A 21 -37.00 -28.63 2.74
CA THR A 21 -37.77 -29.61 1.97
C THR A 21 -39.28 -29.44 2.10
N ILE A 22 -40.02 -29.76 1.03
CA ILE A 22 -41.45 -30.11 1.08
C ILE A 22 -41.64 -31.40 0.25
N LYS A 23 -42.39 -32.36 0.82
CA LYS A 23 -42.77 -33.69 0.30
C LYS A 23 -43.94 -33.60 -0.71
N PRO A 24 -44.21 -34.67 -1.48
CA PRO A 24 -44.97 -34.61 -2.75
C PRO A 24 -46.48 -34.80 -2.55
N PRO A 25 -47.27 -34.58 -3.62
CA PRO A 25 -48.32 -35.50 -3.99
C PRO A 25 -48.06 -36.14 -5.36
N LEU A 26 -48.40 -37.43 -5.44
CA LEU A 26 -48.63 -38.17 -6.67
C LEU A 26 -49.82 -37.54 -7.40
N ASP A 27 -49.69 -37.29 -8.70
CA ASP A 27 -50.70 -37.76 -9.64
C ASP A 27 -50.18 -37.89 -11.07
N ILE A 28 -50.69 -38.91 -11.73
CA ILE A 28 -50.25 -39.48 -12.99
C ILE A 28 -50.84 -38.65 -14.15
N GLY A 29 -49.97 -38.16 -15.04
CA GLY A 29 -50.37 -37.44 -16.25
C GLY A 29 -49.35 -37.64 -17.36
N SER A 30 -49.59 -38.66 -18.18
CA SER A 30 -48.90 -38.97 -19.42
C SER A 30 -48.83 -37.78 -20.37
N ILE A 31 -47.63 -37.29 -20.69
CA ILE A 31 -47.37 -36.64 -21.98
C ILE A 31 -45.90 -36.87 -22.37
N ALA A 32 -45.70 -37.79 -23.31
CA ALA A 32 -44.45 -37.93 -24.04
C ALA A 32 -44.18 -36.64 -24.84
N GLY A 33 -42.98 -36.08 -24.71
CA GLY A 33 -42.56 -34.89 -25.44
C GLY A 33 -41.04 -34.72 -25.37
N GLU A 34 -40.33 -35.38 -26.27
CA GLU A 34 -38.89 -35.19 -26.48
C GLU A 34 -38.60 -33.75 -26.91
N ARG A 35 -38.10 -32.93 -25.99
CA ARG A 35 -37.49 -31.64 -26.34
C ARG A 35 -36.12 -31.90 -26.94
N ARG A 36 -36.11 -32.09 -28.25
CA ARG A 36 -34.91 -32.03 -29.10
C ARG A 36 -34.30 -30.63 -29.01
N ILE A 37 -33.16 -30.51 -28.32
CA ILE A 37 -32.31 -29.33 -28.40
C ILE A 37 -31.89 -29.21 -29.87
N LYS A 38 -32.45 -28.23 -30.58
CA LYS A 38 -32.00 -27.89 -31.93
C LYS A 38 -30.64 -27.20 -31.79
N TRP A 39 -29.56 -27.98 -31.91
CA TRP A 39 -28.26 -27.41 -32.24
C TRP A 39 -28.41 -26.78 -33.62
N ASN A 40 -28.46 -25.45 -33.66
CA ASN A 40 -28.44 -24.72 -34.92
C ASN A 40 -27.03 -24.90 -35.50
N MET A 41 -26.88 -25.93 -36.33
CA MET A 41 -25.66 -26.24 -37.07
C MET A 41 -25.49 -25.14 -38.12
N HIS A 42 -24.83 -24.05 -37.72
CA HIS A 42 -24.44 -23.01 -38.64
C HIS A 42 -23.42 -23.60 -39.61
N SER A 43 -23.61 -23.36 -40.91
CA SER A 43 -22.74 -23.88 -41.97
C SER A 43 -21.28 -23.46 -41.72
N PRO A 44 -20.28 -24.29 -42.12
CA PRO A 44 -18.86 -23.96 -41.94
C PRO A 44 -18.48 -22.60 -42.53
N GLU A 45 -19.14 -22.19 -43.61
CA GLU A 45 -19.05 -20.85 -44.23
C GLU A 45 -19.40 -19.71 -43.26
N THR A 46 -20.40 -19.92 -42.39
CA THR A 46 -20.88 -18.92 -41.42
C THR A 46 -19.93 -18.79 -40.24
N VAL A 47 -19.31 -19.90 -39.82
CA VAL A 47 -18.29 -19.93 -38.77
C VAL A 47 -17.01 -19.23 -39.27
N MET A 48 -16.58 -19.52 -40.49
CA MET A 48 -15.40 -18.92 -41.12
C MET A 48 -15.58 -17.40 -41.32
N ARG A 49 -16.74 -16.96 -41.81
CA ARG A 49 -17.06 -15.53 -41.97
C ARG A 49 -17.07 -14.78 -40.64
N ARG A 50 -17.64 -15.37 -39.58
CA ARG A 50 -17.64 -14.77 -38.24
C ARG A 50 -16.23 -14.68 -37.65
N ALA A 51 -15.40 -15.70 -37.86
CA ALA A 51 -14.00 -15.68 -37.43
C ALA A 51 -13.19 -14.61 -38.16
N LEU A 52 -13.36 -14.48 -39.48
CA LEU A 52 -12.70 -13.44 -40.28
C LEU A 52 -13.16 -12.03 -39.91
N SER A 53 -14.47 -11.82 -39.71
CA SER A 53 -14.99 -10.52 -39.24
C SER A 53 -14.47 -10.15 -37.85
N ALA A 54 -14.34 -11.11 -36.92
CA ALA A 54 -13.79 -10.85 -35.59
C ALA A 54 -12.28 -10.52 -35.65
N LEU A 55 -11.54 -11.20 -36.53
CA LEU A 55 -10.11 -10.93 -36.74
C LEU A 55 -9.88 -9.54 -37.37
N LEU A 56 -10.71 -9.17 -38.35
CA LEU A 56 -10.68 -7.85 -38.98
C LEU A 56 -11.04 -6.73 -37.98
N LEU A 57 -11.98 -7.00 -37.07
CA LEU A 57 -12.38 -6.04 -36.03
C LEU A 57 -11.29 -5.84 -34.98
N CYS A 58 -10.54 -6.88 -34.61
CA CYS A 58 -9.37 -6.76 -33.74
C CYS A 58 -8.20 -6.01 -34.40
N LEU A 59 -8.03 -6.12 -35.72
CA LEU A 59 -7.01 -5.39 -36.47
C LEU A 59 -7.35 -3.90 -36.71
N LEU A 60 -8.64 -3.53 -36.65
CA LEU A 60 -9.12 -2.15 -36.79
C LEU A 60 -9.20 -1.39 -35.45
N LEU A 61 -8.96 -2.05 -34.32
CA LEU A 61 -8.83 -1.35 -33.05
C LEU A 61 -7.50 -0.57 -33.03
N PRO A 62 -7.53 0.75 -32.80
CA PRO A 62 -6.30 1.51 -32.63
C PRO A 62 -5.53 0.89 -31.46
N HIS A 63 -4.31 0.44 -31.75
CA HIS A 63 -3.39 -0.02 -30.72
C HIS A 63 -3.05 1.21 -29.89
N GLY A 64 -3.73 1.37 -28.76
CA GLY A 64 -3.37 2.40 -27.79
C GLY A 64 -1.91 2.16 -27.43
N SER A 65 -1.04 3.11 -27.75
CA SER A 65 0.34 3.10 -27.30
C SER A 65 0.28 3.08 -25.78
N ALA A 66 0.62 1.94 -25.18
CA ALA A 66 0.95 1.88 -23.77
C ALA A 66 2.26 2.65 -23.61
N SER A 67 2.17 3.95 -23.38
CA SER A 67 3.32 4.72 -22.92
C SER A 67 3.62 4.20 -21.53
N ALA A 68 4.75 3.51 -21.38
CA ALA A 68 5.33 3.34 -20.07
C ALA A 68 5.64 4.74 -19.55
N GLU A 69 4.94 5.17 -18.50
CA GLU A 69 5.28 6.40 -17.80
C GLU A 69 6.69 6.18 -17.25
N GLU A 70 7.64 6.99 -17.73
CA GLU A 70 8.99 6.97 -17.18
C GLU A 70 8.90 7.38 -15.71
N PRO A 71 9.66 6.76 -14.80
CA PRO A 71 9.64 7.17 -13.40
C PRO A 71 9.97 8.66 -13.29
N ASP A 72 9.16 9.41 -12.55
CA ASP A 72 9.46 10.80 -12.26
C ASP A 72 10.74 10.87 -11.40
N HIS A 73 11.77 11.52 -11.95
CA HIS A 73 13.05 11.78 -11.28
C HIS A 73 13.11 13.19 -10.68
N SER A 74 11.97 13.86 -10.49
CA SER A 74 11.93 15.15 -9.81
C SER A 74 12.45 15.04 -8.36
N PRO A 75 13.16 16.06 -7.85
CA PRO A 75 13.68 16.03 -6.48
C PRO A 75 12.58 15.92 -5.43
N VAL A 76 12.66 14.89 -4.59
CA VAL A 76 11.76 14.71 -3.46
C VAL A 76 12.15 15.68 -2.34
N ARG A 77 11.24 16.61 -2.01
CA ARG A 77 11.43 17.55 -0.90
C ARG A 77 10.86 16.96 0.39
N ILE A 78 11.75 16.68 1.33
CA ILE A 78 11.47 15.98 2.58
C ILE A 78 11.65 16.95 3.75
N CYS A 79 10.81 16.82 4.78
CA CYS A 79 11.01 17.52 6.05
C CYS A 79 11.03 16.59 7.27
N ASP A 80 11.68 17.05 8.33
CA ASP A 80 11.58 16.49 9.69
C ASP A 80 11.55 17.67 10.69
N ASP A 81 11.52 17.40 11.99
CA ASP A 81 11.42 18.44 13.01
C ASP A 81 12.72 19.26 13.20
N GLY A 82 12.55 20.56 13.43
CA GLY A 82 13.61 21.50 13.77
C GLY A 82 14.24 21.25 15.14
N ASP A 83 13.54 20.55 16.03
CA ASP A 83 14.03 20.19 17.37
C ASP A 83 15.09 19.06 17.32
N GLU A 84 15.35 18.50 16.14
CA GLU A 84 16.23 17.35 15.89
C GLU A 84 15.76 16.08 16.64
N TRP A 85 16.15 14.92 16.11
CA TRP A 85 15.86 13.63 16.74
C TRP A 85 17.05 12.70 16.62
N PRO A 86 18.18 12.94 17.32
CA PRO A 86 19.31 12.02 17.30
C PRO A 86 18.93 10.63 17.85
N PRO A 87 19.44 9.52 17.28
CA PRO A 87 20.38 9.43 16.15
C PRO A 87 19.69 9.34 14.77
N TYR A 88 18.40 9.68 14.66
CA TYR A 88 17.57 9.48 13.46
C TYR A 88 17.74 10.59 12.42
N THR A 89 17.47 11.84 12.79
CA THR A 89 17.61 13.01 11.91
C THR A 89 18.13 14.18 12.73
N TYR A 90 19.33 14.67 12.44
CA TYR A 90 19.97 15.73 13.22
C TYR A 90 21.09 16.39 12.40
N TYR A 91 21.55 17.58 12.79
CA TYR A 91 22.71 18.17 12.13
C TYR A 91 23.99 17.48 12.62
N ARG A 92 24.88 17.08 11.71
CA ARG A 92 26.19 16.51 12.06
C ARG A 92 26.91 17.46 13.02
N ARG A 93 27.45 16.90 14.11
CA ARG A 93 28.24 17.66 15.07
C ARG A 93 29.73 17.51 14.78
N THR A 94 30.47 18.62 14.79
CA THR A 94 31.93 18.66 14.72
C THR A 94 32.44 19.45 15.92
N ASN A 95 33.28 18.85 16.76
CA ASN A 95 33.75 19.46 18.02
C ASN A 95 32.60 19.93 18.95
N GLY A 96 31.47 19.22 18.94
CA GLY A 96 30.28 19.55 19.75
C GLY A 96 29.29 20.51 19.09
N GLU A 97 29.69 21.21 18.02
CA GLU A 97 28.86 22.23 17.36
C GLU A 97 28.13 21.69 16.13
N PRO A 98 26.88 22.12 15.86
CA PRO A 98 26.14 21.76 14.65
C PRO A 98 26.78 22.32 13.39
N THR A 99 26.86 21.47 12.37
CA THR A 99 27.18 21.86 10.99
C THR A 99 25.89 22.06 10.19
N ALA A 100 26.01 22.42 8.90
CA ALA A 100 24.86 22.51 8.00
C ALA A 100 24.41 21.14 7.44
N GLU A 101 25.19 20.07 7.65
CA GLU A 101 24.89 18.75 7.11
C GLU A 101 23.86 18.03 7.98
N ILE A 102 22.74 17.60 7.39
CA ILE A 102 21.75 16.76 8.06
C ILE A 102 22.15 15.29 7.88
N THR A 103 22.23 14.55 8.99
CA THR A 103 22.66 13.16 9.03
C THR A 103 21.79 12.33 9.99
N GLY A 104 22.06 11.03 10.05
CA GLY A 104 21.39 10.08 10.94
C GLY A 104 20.73 8.92 10.22
N PHE A 105 20.18 8.01 11.01
CA PHE A 105 19.60 6.76 10.52
C PHE A 105 18.48 6.97 9.48
N SER A 106 17.58 7.91 9.70
CA SER A 106 16.47 8.17 8.77
C SER A 106 16.98 8.71 7.43
N VAL A 107 18.04 9.53 7.47
CA VAL A 107 18.71 10.10 6.28
C VAL A 107 19.38 8.99 5.45
N GLU A 108 20.07 8.06 6.13
CA GLU A 108 20.70 6.92 5.47
C GLU A 108 19.67 5.97 4.85
N VAL A 109 18.58 5.69 5.54
CA VAL A 109 17.48 4.84 5.03
C VAL A 109 16.87 5.45 3.77
N ILE A 110 16.49 6.73 3.81
CA ILE A 110 15.87 7.37 2.64
C ILE A 110 16.86 7.51 1.48
N GLY A 111 18.14 7.79 1.77
CA GLY A 111 19.21 7.83 0.77
C GLY A 111 19.41 6.48 0.09
N ALA A 112 19.39 5.38 0.84
CA ALA A 112 19.51 4.04 0.28
C ALA A 112 18.29 3.61 -0.55
N ILE A 113 17.09 4.11 -0.21
CA ILE A 113 15.86 3.83 -0.97
C ILE A 113 15.84 4.63 -2.27
N LEU A 114 15.90 5.95 -2.19
CA LEU A 114 15.78 6.84 -3.35
C LEU A 114 16.99 6.73 -4.29
N GLY A 115 18.19 6.50 -3.73
CA GLY A 115 19.41 6.32 -4.50
C GLY A 115 19.37 5.10 -5.42
N LYS A 116 18.71 4.00 -5.04
CA LYS A 116 18.53 2.82 -5.91
C LYS A 116 17.69 3.11 -7.16
N HIS A 117 16.85 4.13 -7.08
CA HIS A 117 15.97 4.55 -8.16
C HIS A 117 16.47 5.80 -8.88
N GLY A 118 17.66 6.33 -8.52
CA GLY A 118 18.18 7.57 -9.11
C GLY A 118 17.27 8.78 -8.86
N ILE A 119 16.54 8.79 -7.74
CA ILE A 119 15.64 9.90 -7.38
C ILE A 119 16.41 10.86 -6.45
N PRO A 120 16.67 12.10 -6.86
CA PRO A 120 17.30 13.10 -5.99
C PRO A 120 16.35 13.51 -4.87
N PHE A 121 16.89 13.97 -3.74
CA PHE A 121 16.07 14.46 -2.62
C PHE A 121 16.79 15.55 -1.83
N THR A 122 16.00 16.33 -1.09
CA THR A 122 16.48 17.31 -0.12
C THR A 122 15.75 17.13 1.21
N ILE A 123 16.43 17.40 2.32
CA ILE A 123 15.84 17.36 3.66
C ILE A 123 15.97 18.75 4.27
N ALA A 124 14.89 19.23 4.89
CA ALA A 124 14.90 20.44 5.71
C ALA A 124 14.28 20.15 7.09
N LEU A 125 14.68 20.92 8.10
CA LEU A 125 14.19 20.79 9.48
C LEU A 125 13.38 22.01 9.93
N PRO A 126 12.22 22.32 9.31
CA PRO A 126 11.32 23.34 9.84
C PRO A 126 10.62 22.83 11.12
N PRO A 127 10.01 23.71 11.94
CA PRO A 127 9.16 23.29 13.05
C PRO A 127 8.11 22.29 12.57
N TRP A 128 7.92 21.19 13.31
CA TRP A 128 7.08 20.06 12.91
C TRP A 128 5.69 20.44 12.38
N LYS A 129 5.02 21.38 13.05
CA LYS A 129 3.69 21.85 12.62
C LYS A 129 3.71 22.42 11.20
N ARG A 130 4.78 23.14 10.83
CA ARG A 130 4.98 23.71 9.50
C ARG A 130 5.34 22.64 8.46
N CYS A 131 6.14 21.64 8.84
CA CYS A 131 6.41 20.48 7.99
C CYS A 131 5.10 19.80 7.57
N LEU A 132 4.27 19.40 8.54
CA LEU A 132 3.02 18.70 8.26
C LEU A 132 2.01 19.58 7.51
N ALA A 133 1.84 20.85 7.90
CA ALA A 133 0.92 21.76 7.22
C ALA A 133 1.31 21.97 5.75
N SER A 134 2.61 22.10 5.47
CA SER A 134 3.10 22.26 4.11
C SER A 134 2.92 21.02 3.24
N ILE A 135 2.98 19.81 3.82
CA ILE A 135 2.68 18.56 3.09
C ILE A 135 1.19 18.47 2.79
N GLU A 136 0.35 18.76 3.78
CA GLU A 136 -1.12 18.74 3.65
C GLU A 136 -1.61 19.75 2.60
N ALA A 137 -0.96 20.91 2.50
CA ALA A 137 -1.25 21.92 1.49
C ALA A 137 -0.65 21.62 0.10
N GLY A 138 0.21 20.59 -0.03
CA GLY A 138 0.90 20.27 -1.28
C GLY A 138 1.94 21.32 -1.71
N GLU A 139 2.54 22.01 -0.74
CA GLU A 139 3.43 23.15 -0.98
C GLU A 139 4.92 22.74 -1.03
N ASN A 140 5.67 23.00 0.03
CA ASN A 140 7.14 22.93 0.06
C ASN A 140 7.71 21.52 0.19
N TYR A 141 6.93 20.59 0.75
CA TYR A 141 7.38 19.24 1.06
C TYR A 141 6.31 18.23 0.65
N VAL A 142 6.74 17.02 0.31
CA VAL A 142 5.86 15.92 -0.07
C VAL A 142 5.97 14.72 0.89
N MET A 143 6.96 14.74 1.78
CA MET A 143 7.25 13.65 2.71
C MET A 143 7.76 14.19 4.05
N ALA A 144 7.26 13.61 5.15
CA ALA A 144 7.79 13.80 6.49
C ALA A 144 8.54 12.55 6.94
N LEU A 145 9.73 12.71 7.49
CA LEU A 145 10.42 11.65 8.24
C LEU A 145 9.87 11.60 9.67
N SER A 146 10.15 10.49 10.34
CA SER A 146 9.86 10.30 11.77
C SER A 146 8.41 10.51 12.23
N ALA A 147 7.46 10.52 11.30
CA ALA A 147 6.05 10.71 11.62
C ALA A 147 5.47 9.46 12.29
N SER A 148 5.22 9.51 13.61
CA SER A 148 4.47 8.45 14.29
C SER A 148 3.08 8.30 13.69
N LYS A 149 2.75 7.07 13.31
CA LYS A 149 1.45 6.69 12.75
C LYS A 149 0.37 6.78 13.84
N ASN A 150 -0.74 7.45 13.53
CA ASN A 150 -1.93 7.50 14.38
C ASN A 150 -3.20 7.71 13.53
N PRO A 151 -4.40 7.43 14.07
CA PRO A 151 -5.65 7.51 13.31
C PRO A 151 -5.91 8.88 12.67
N ASP A 152 -5.47 9.97 13.29
CA ASP A 152 -5.70 11.33 12.77
C ASP A 152 -4.79 11.68 11.60
N ARG A 153 -3.57 11.16 11.58
CA ARG A 153 -2.62 11.32 10.48
C ARG A 153 -2.94 10.39 9.32
N GLU A 154 -3.41 9.17 9.58
CA GLU A 154 -3.82 8.25 8.52
C GLU A 154 -4.97 8.79 7.66
N ARG A 155 -5.80 9.68 8.21
CA ARG A 155 -6.87 10.34 7.43
C ARG A 155 -6.34 11.44 6.50
N ARG A 156 -5.10 11.89 6.67
CA ARG A 156 -4.54 13.08 6.00
C ARG A 156 -3.28 12.79 5.19
N PHE A 157 -2.59 11.68 5.50
CA PHE A 157 -1.30 11.32 4.90
C PHE A 157 -1.23 9.83 4.57
N LEU A 158 -0.45 9.51 3.55
CA LEU A 158 -0.06 8.13 3.24
C LEU A 158 1.19 7.76 4.04
N PHE A 159 1.21 6.54 4.57
CA PHE A 159 2.34 6.00 5.32
C PHE A 159 3.04 4.89 4.54
N SER A 160 4.36 4.90 4.59
CA SER A 160 5.17 3.76 4.14
C SER A 160 5.11 2.60 5.14
N MET A 161 5.79 1.51 4.80
CA MET A 161 6.16 0.51 5.80
C MET A 161 7.11 1.15 6.83
N PRO A 162 6.92 0.88 8.14
CA PRO A 162 7.76 1.50 9.17
C PRO A 162 9.21 1.00 9.06
N TYR A 163 10.16 1.93 9.15
CA TYR A 163 11.60 1.62 9.14
C TYR A 163 12.24 1.64 10.54
N TYR A 164 11.51 2.08 11.57
CA TYR A 164 11.83 1.84 12.98
C TYR A 164 10.55 1.83 13.84
N GLN A 165 10.68 1.37 15.08
CA GLN A 165 9.63 1.44 16.10
C GLN A 165 10.20 2.04 17.39
N THR A 166 9.39 2.77 18.13
CA THR A 166 9.74 3.32 19.43
C THR A 166 8.90 2.67 20.52
N HIS A 167 9.53 2.46 21.69
CA HIS A 167 8.88 1.94 22.88
C HIS A 167 9.00 2.97 23.99
N TYR A 168 7.91 3.16 24.73
CA TYR A 168 7.93 4.00 25.92
C TYR A 168 8.60 3.25 27.07
N TYR A 169 9.60 3.90 27.67
CA TYR A 169 10.27 3.44 28.87
C TYR A 169 10.18 4.52 29.94
N VAL A 170 10.08 4.08 31.19
CA VAL A 170 10.15 4.96 32.36
C VAL A 170 11.47 4.69 33.06
N PHE A 171 12.25 5.74 33.27
CA PHE A 171 13.51 5.69 33.99
C PHE A 171 13.35 6.41 35.32
N TYR A 172 13.94 5.85 36.38
CA TYR A 172 13.99 6.47 37.70
C TYR A 172 15.40 6.35 38.27
N ALA A 173 15.74 7.29 39.17
CA ALA A 173 17.03 7.30 39.83
C ALA A 173 17.02 6.33 41.02
N LYS A 174 17.82 5.28 40.95
CA LYS A 174 17.86 4.20 41.96
C LYS A 174 18.28 4.71 43.34
N ASP A 175 19.16 5.71 43.40
CA ASP A 175 19.61 6.35 44.63
C ASP A 175 18.47 7.10 45.36
N ARG A 176 17.55 7.69 44.60
CA ARG A 176 16.37 8.39 45.11
C ARG A 176 15.21 7.45 45.45
N PHE A 177 15.11 6.29 44.77
CA PHE A 177 14.04 5.30 44.95
C PHE A 177 14.61 3.87 45.14
N PRO A 178 15.19 3.55 46.32
CA PRO A 178 15.94 2.31 46.52
C PRO A 178 15.09 1.05 46.77
N ARG A 179 13.76 1.10 46.71
CA ARG A 179 12.86 -0.02 47.09
C ARG A 179 11.94 -0.51 45.96
N ASP A 180 12.24 -0.16 44.72
CA ASP A 180 11.51 -0.62 43.53
C ASP A 180 12.20 -1.83 42.86
#